data_AF-A0A2J8SBR5-F1
#
_entry.id   AF-A0A2J8SBR5-F1
#
_cell.length_a   1.000
_cell.length_b   1.000
_cell.length_c   1.000
_cell.angle_alpha   90.00
_cell.angle_beta   90.00
_cell.angle_gamma   90.00
#
_symmetry.space_group_name_H-M   'P 1'
#
loop_
_entity.id
_entity.type
_entity.pdbx_description
1 polymer ?
#
loop_
_entity_poly.entity_id
_entity_poly.type
_entity_poly.pdbx_seq_one_letter_code
_entity_poly.pdbx_strand_id
1 'polypeptide(L)'
;DKGKCGLPEIFDPPEELERKVWELARLVWQSSNVVFHTGAGISTASGIPDFRDKLAELHGNMFVEECAKCKTQYVRDTVVGTMGLKATGRLCTVAKARGLRACRGELRDTILDWEDSLPDRDLALADEASRNADLSITLGTSLQIRPSGNLPLATKRRGGRLVIVNLQPTKHDRHADLRIHGYVDEVMTRLMKHLGLEIPAWDGPRVLEKALPPLPRPPTPKLEPKEESPTRINGSIPAGPKQEPCAQHNGSEPASPKRERPTSPAPHRPPNWVKA
;
A
#
# COMPACT_ATOMS: atom_id res chain seq x y z
N ASP A 1 5.51 -7.61 -18.93
CA ASP A 1 6.79 -7.33 -18.26
C ASP A 1 6.59 -7.43 -16.75
N LYS A 2 7.44 -8.18 -16.04
CA LYS A 2 7.32 -8.40 -14.58
C LYS A 2 7.92 -7.26 -13.74
N GLY A 3 8.65 -6.33 -14.37
CA GLY A 3 9.32 -5.23 -13.67
C GLY A 3 10.53 -5.68 -12.85
N LYS A 4 10.99 -4.82 -11.94
CA LYS A 4 12.08 -5.13 -11.01
C LYS A 4 11.55 -5.94 -9.83
N CYS A 5 12.12 -7.12 -9.60
CA CYS A 5 11.76 -8.02 -8.51
C CYS A 5 12.96 -8.26 -7.57
N GLY A 6 12.68 -8.64 -6.32
CA GLY A 6 13.72 -9.08 -5.38
C GLY A 6 14.69 -7.98 -4.94
N LEU A 7 14.26 -6.71 -4.97
CA LEU A 7 15.06 -5.62 -4.42
C LEU A 7 15.22 -5.80 -2.89
N PRO A 8 16.36 -5.39 -2.32
CA PRO A 8 16.57 -5.51 -0.88
C PRO A 8 15.55 -4.68 -0.12
N GLU A 9 15.11 -5.23 1.02
CA GLU A 9 14.28 -4.51 1.98
C GLU A 9 15.14 -3.53 2.79
N ILE A 10 14.54 -2.39 3.12
CA ILE A 10 15.11 -1.32 3.90
C ILE A 10 14.25 -1.18 5.16
N PHE A 11 14.90 -0.91 6.29
CA PHE A 11 14.25 -0.70 7.57
C PHE A 11 14.76 0.59 8.18
N ASP A 12 13.87 1.52 8.47
CA ASP A 12 14.20 2.70 9.25
C ASP A 12 14.47 2.30 10.71
N PRO A 13 15.49 2.86 11.38
CA PRO A 13 15.70 2.65 12.81
C PRO A 13 14.47 3.06 13.64
N PRO A 14 14.24 2.44 14.82
CA PRO A 14 13.02 2.65 15.61
C PRO A 14 12.70 4.13 15.94
N GLU A 15 13.71 4.93 16.23
CA GLU A 15 13.59 6.36 16.53
C GLU A 15 13.20 7.20 15.31
N GLU A 16 13.75 6.85 14.14
CA GLU A 16 13.46 7.52 12.87
C GLU A 16 12.07 7.11 12.36
N LEU A 17 11.70 5.84 12.54
CA LEU A 17 10.36 5.34 12.26
C LEU A 17 9.33 6.09 13.12
N GLU A 18 9.55 6.22 14.43
CA GLU A 18 8.64 6.95 15.32
C GLU A 18 8.48 8.42 14.89
N ARG A 19 9.59 9.09 14.55
CA ARG A 19 9.57 10.48 14.06
C ARG A 19 8.75 10.61 12.76
N LYS A 20 8.95 9.71 11.81
CA LYS A 20 8.25 9.71 10.53
C LYS A 20 6.76 9.40 10.68
N VAL A 21 6.38 8.45 11.54
CA VAL A 21 4.96 8.14 11.79
C VAL A 21 4.27 9.30 12.52
N TRP A 22 4.96 10.00 13.42
CA TRP A 22 4.45 11.22 14.03
C TRP A 22 4.19 12.32 12.98
N GLU A 23 5.13 12.52 12.05
CA GLU A 23 4.94 13.47 10.94
C GLU A 23 3.78 13.04 10.02
N LEU A 24 3.63 11.73 9.76
CA LEU A 24 2.48 11.20 9.02
C LEU A 24 1.16 11.53 9.72
N ALA A 25 1.08 11.40 11.04
CA ALA A 25 -0.12 11.76 11.81
C ALA A 25 -0.46 13.25 11.65
N ARG A 26 0.56 14.12 11.69
CA ARG A 26 0.42 15.56 11.44
C ARG A 26 -0.09 15.86 10.04
N LEU A 27 0.48 15.21 9.03
CA LEU A 27 0.04 15.34 7.64
C LEU A 27 -1.42 14.90 7.47
N VAL A 28 -1.80 13.73 8.00
CA VAL A 28 -3.17 13.21 7.92
C VAL A 28 -4.15 14.14 8.62
N TRP A 29 -3.80 14.66 9.80
CA TRP A 29 -4.67 15.55 10.56
C TRP A 29 -4.92 16.89 9.88
N GLN A 30 -3.88 17.47 9.25
CA GLN A 30 -3.96 18.77 8.56
C GLN A 30 -4.58 18.69 7.17
N SER A 31 -4.65 17.50 6.59
CA SER A 31 -5.16 17.29 5.24
C SER A 31 -6.68 17.19 5.25
N SER A 32 -7.32 17.77 4.24
CA SER A 32 -8.77 17.72 4.08
C SER A 32 -9.21 16.53 3.23
N ASN A 33 -8.39 16.11 2.27
CA ASN A 33 -8.69 15.02 1.34
C ASN A 33 -7.51 14.05 1.19
N VAL A 34 -7.56 12.99 1.99
CA VAL A 34 -6.53 11.94 2.03
C VAL A 34 -6.96 10.75 1.17
N VAL A 35 -6.10 10.33 0.25
CA VAL A 35 -6.30 9.13 -0.59
C VAL A 35 -5.23 8.09 -0.30
N PHE A 36 -5.67 6.87 0.00
CA PHE A 36 -4.78 5.72 0.18
C PHE A 36 -4.67 4.89 -1.11
N HIS A 37 -3.47 4.42 -1.40
CA HIS A 37 -3.18 3.52 -2.51
C HIS A 37 -2.50 2.27 -1.97
N THR A 38 -3.17 1.13 -2.08
CA THR A 38 -2.69 -0.12 -1.49
C THR A 38 -2.22 -1.09 -2.57
N GLY A 39 -1.23 -1.91 -2.23
CA GLY A 39 -0.80 -3.03 -3.04
C GLY A 39 -0.75 -4.32 -2.25
N ALA A 40 -0.21 -5.38 -2.85
CA ALA A 40 -0.15 -6.70 -2.22
C ALA A 40 0.59 -6.72 -0.86
N GLY A 41 1.46 -5.75 -0.59
CA GLY A 41 2.25 -5.68 0.64
C GLY A 41 1.44 -5.38 1.91
N ILE A 42 0.16 -5.03 1.82
CA ILE A 42 -0.72 -4.95 3.01
C ILE A 42 -1.39 -6.29 3.33
N SER A 43 -1.66 -7.09 2.31
CA SER A 43 -2.45 -8.34 2.41
C SER A 43 -1.61 -9.54 2.87
N THR A 44 -0.29 -9.37 3.06
CA THR A 44 0.55 -10.41 3.66
C THR A 44 0.14 -10.74 5.09
N ALA A 45 -0.52 -9.81 5.78
CA ALA A 45 -0.95 -9.97 7.17
C ALA A 45 -2.47 -9.88 7.41
N SER A 46 -3.27 -9.38 6.45
CA SER A 46 -4.57 -8.80 6.78
C SER A 46 -5.73 -9.32 5.91
N GLY A 47 -6.66 -10.02 6.57
CA GLY A 47 -7.98 -10.38 6.05
C GLY A 47 -8.91 -9.15 5.93
N ILE A 48 -8.55 -8.20 5.08
CA ILE A 48 -9.24 -6.91 4.94
C ILE A 48 -10.63 -7.08 4.28
N PRO A 49 -11.70 -6.53 4.86
CA PRO A 49 -13.03 -6.50 4.27
C PRO A 49 -13.19 -5.41 3.18
N ASP A 50 -14.07 -5.70 2.22
CA ASP A 50 -14.33 -4.91 1.02
C ASP A 50 -15.38 -3.80 1.26
N PHE A 51 -15.06 -2.55 0.89
CA PHE A 51 -15.94 -1.37 0.95
C PHE A 51 -16.06 -0.78 -0.46
N ARG A 52 -17.23 -0.77 -1.10
CA ARG A 52 -17.27 -0.60 -2.58
C ARG A 52 -17.50 0.80 -3.15
N ASP A 53 -18.05 1.74 -2.38
CA ASP A 53 -18.33 3.08 -2.90
C ASP A 53 -17.15 4.05 -2.76
N LYS A 54 -16.21 3.76 -1.86
CA LYS A 54 -14.98 4.52 -1.62
C LYS A 54 -13.70 3.70 -1.93
N LEU A 55 -13.84 2.64 -2.72
CA LEU A 55 -12.74 1.80 -3.20
C LEU A 55 -12.78 1.73 -4.73
N ALA A 56 -11.59 1.64 -5.32
CA ALA A 56 -11.41 1.33 -6.72
C ALA A 56 -10.55 0.08 -6.83
N GLU A 57 -11.15 -1.05 -7.23
CA GLU A 57 -10.47 -2.34 -7.35
C GLU A 57 -9.83 -2.47 -8.74
N LEU A 58 -8.76 -1.70 -8.96
CA LEU A 58 -8.19 -1.50 -10.29
C LEU A 58 -7.73 -2.79 -10.99
N HIS A 59 -7.38 -3.85 -10.26
CA HIS A 59 -6.92 -5.12 -10.83
C HIS A 59 -7.89 -6.29 -10.57
N GLY A 60 -9.12 -5.98 -10.14
CA GLY A 60 -10.16 -6.97 -9.84
C GLY A 60 -10.08 -7.57 -8.44
N ASN A 61 -11.07 -8.44 -8.17
CA ASN A 61 -11.24 -9.12 -6.89
C ASN A 61 -11.62 -10.59 -7.11
N MET A 62 -10.92 -11.48 -6.41
CA MET A 62 -11.08 -12.94 -6.53
C MET A 62 -12.50 -13.43 -6.16
N PHE A 63 -13.25 -12.64 -5.40
CA PHE A 63 -14.60 -12.94 -4.94
C PHE A 63 -15.69 -12.24 -5.78
N VAL A 64 -15.30 -11.43 -6.77
CA VAL A 64 -16.24 -10.65 -7.59
C VAL A 64 -16.28 -11.19 -9.02
N GLU A 65 -17.48 -11.48 -9.48
CA GLU A 65 -17.77 -11.75 -10.88
C GLU A 65 -18.78 -10.75 -11.46
N GLU A 66 -18.62 -10.39 -12.72
CA GLU A 66 -19.41 -9.38 -13.41
C GLU A 66 -20.19 -9.99 -14.58
N CYS A 67 -21.45 -9.57 -14.75
CA CYS A 67 -22.23 -9.94 -15.91
C CYS A 67 -21.73 -9.24 -17.18
N ALA A 68 -21.31 -10.03 -18.18
CA ALA A 68 -20.86 -9.51 -19.47
C ALA A 68 -21.95 -8.68 -20.21
N LYS A 69 -23.24 -8.91 -19.93
CA LYS A 69 -24.36 -8.21 -20.58
C LYS A 69 -24.77 -6.92 -19.86
N CYS A 70 -25.01 -6.99 -18.55
CA CYS A 70 -25.60 -5.87 -17.81
C CYS A 70 -24.67 -5.22 -16.79
N LYS A 71 -23.41 -5.65 -16.71
CA LYS A 71 -22.36 -5.09 -15.84
C LYS A 71 -22.66 -5.15 -14.34
N THR A 72 -23.68 -5.93 -13.95
CA THR A 72 -23.98 -6.19 -12.55
C THR A 72 -22.92 -7.11 -11.97
N GLN A 73 -22.33 -6.68 -10.85
CA GLN A 73 -21.34 -7.42 -10.10
C GLN A 73 -22.01 -8.25 -9.00
N TYR A 74 -21.38 -9.39 -8.70
CA TYR A 74 -21.79 -10.31 -7.66
C TYR A 74 -20.59 -10.63 -6.78
N VAL A 75 -20.73 -10.37 -5.48
CA VAL A 75 -19.79 -10.82 -4.46
C VAL A 75 -20.13 -12.23 -4.05
N ARG A 76 -19.12 -13.05 -3.92
CA ARG A 76 -19.21 -14.42 -3.42
C ARG A 76 -18.52 -14.52 -2.07
N ASP A 77 -18.94 -15.51 -1.30
CA ASP A 77 -18.30 -15.95 -0.06
C ASP A 77 -17.03 -16.77 -0.30
N THR A 78 -16.89 -17.28 -1.53
CA THR A 78 -15.80 -18.13 -2.01
C THR A 78 -15.21 -17.55 -3.29
N VAL A 79 -13.96 -17.90 -3.58
CA VAL A 79 -13.30 -17.44 -4.81
C VAL A 79 -14.07 -17.90 -6.05
N VAL A 80 -14.19 -17.01 -7.04
CA VAL A 80 -15.01 -17.20 -8.25
C VAL A 80 -14.53 -18.36 -9.12
N GLY A 81 -13.23 -18.70 -9.05
CA GLY A 81 -12.63 -19.91 -9.62
C GLY A 81 -11.96 -19.75 -10.99
N THR A 82 -11.96 -18.55 -11.57
CA THR A 82 -11.26 -18.23 -12.84
C THR A 82 -10.46 -16.93 -12.72
N MET A 83 -9.57 -16.68 -13.67
CA MET A 83 -8.76 -15.46 -13.80
C MET A 83 -8.60 -15.08 -15.28
N GLY A 84 -8.47 -13.79 -15.58
CA GLY A 84 -8.27 -13.26 -16.93
C GLY A 84 -9.59 -12.99 -17.63
N LEU A 85 -10.58 -12.45 -16.91
CA LEU A 85 -11.90 -12.07 -17.43
C LEU A 85 -12.64 -13.23 -18.11
N LYS A 86 -12.49 -14.45 -17.58
CA LYS A 86 -13.03 -15.69 -18.15
C LYS A 86 -14.42 -16.00 -17.62
N ALA A 87 -15.18 -16.75 -18.40
CA ALA A 87 -16.49 -17.25 -18.01
C ALA A 87 -16.38 -18.14 -16.77
N THR A 88 -17.22 -17.88 -15.77
CA THR A 88 -17.19 -18.60 -14.48
C THR A 88 -18.13 -19.81 -14.46
N GLY A 89 -18.90 -20.00 -15.54
CA GLY A 89 -19.94 -21.02 -15.66
C GLY A 89 -21.29 -20.62 -15.04
N ARG A 90 -21.38 -19.49 -14.33
CA ARG A 90 -22.64 -18.98 -13.75
C ARG A 90 -23.32 -17.97 -14.68
N LEU A 91 -24.63 -17.76 -14.44
CA LEU A 91 -25.47 -16.83 -15.21
C LEU A 91 -26.06 -15.74 -14.32
N CYS A 92 -26.21 -14.56 -14.90
CA CYS A 92 -26.79 -13.40 -14.24
C CYS A 92 -28.29 -13.59 -13.94
N THR A 93 -28.67 -13.29 -12.70
CA THR A 93 -30.01 -13.44 -12.14
C THR A 93 -30.81 -12.13 -12.11
N VAL A 94 -30.22 -10.99 -12.49
CA VAL A 94 -30.89 -9.68 -12.48
C VAL A 94 -32.18 -9.75 -13.28
N ALA A 95 -33.28 -9.33 -12.65
CA ALA A 95 -34.56 -9.18 -13.30
C ALA A 95 -34.50 -8.09 -14.39
N LYS A 96 -34.94 -8.44 -15.59
CA LYS A 96 -35.10 -7.58 -16.76
C LYS A 96 -36.55 -7.62 -17.22
N ALA A 97 -36.90 -6.75 -18.18
CA ALA A 97 -38.26 -6.64 -18.73
C ALA A 97 -39.35 -6.54 -17.64
N ARG A 98 -39.18 -5.60 -16.70
CA ARG A 98 -40.11 -5.37 -15.56
C ARG A 98 -40.37 -6.62 -14.71
N GLY A 99 -39.38 -7.50 -14.55
CA GLY A 99 -39.51 -8.71 -13.73
C GLY A 99 -39.92 -9.96 -14.49
N LEU A 100 -40.24 -9.85 -15.78
CA LEU A 100 -40.73 -10.98 -16.57
C LEU A 100 -39.64 -12.00 -16.94
N ARG A 101 -38.37 -11.58 -17.02
CA ARG A 101 -37.25 -12.45 -17.41
C ARG A 101 -35.96 -12.09 -16.68
N ALA A 102 -35.13 -13.09 -16.37
CA ALA A 102 -33.77 -12.85 -15.90
C ALA A 102 -32.84 -12.44 -17.06
N CYS A 103 -31.79 -11.69 -16.75
CA CYS A 103 -30.75 -11.27 -17.70
C CYS A 103 -30.08 -12.46 -18.41
N ARG A 104 -29.71 -13.50 -17.64
CA ARG A 104 -29.03 -14.72 -18.13
C ARG A 104 -27.78 -14.41 -18.97
N GLY A 105 -27.11 -13.29 -18.71
CA GLY A 105 -25.77 -13.04 -19.25
C GLY A 105 -24.75 -13.92 -18.55
N GLU A 106 -23.73 -14.34 -19.28
CA GLU A 106 -22.56 -15.01 -18.73
C GLU A 106 -21.90 -14.13 -17.66
N LEU A 107 -21.56 -14.74 -16.52
CA LEU A 107 -20.74 -14.10 -15.50
C LEU A 107 -19.26 -14.40 -15.79
N ARG A 108 -18.43 -13.38 -15.61
CA ARG A 108 -16.98 -13.45 -15.80
C ARG A 108 -16.25 -13.00 -14.54
N ASP A 109 -15.09 -13.56 -14.25
CA ASP A 109 -14.24 -13.01 -13.19
C ASP A 109 -13.78 -11.58 -13.52
N THR A 110 -13.31 -10.86 -12.50
CA THR A 110 -12.83 -9.48 -12.65
C THR A 110 -11.30 -9.37 -12.66
N ILE A 111 -10.58 -10.50 -12.61
CA ILE A 111 -9.13 -10.51 -12.50
C ILE A 111 -8.53 -10.21 -13.87
N LEU A 112 -7.75 -9.14 -13.94
CA LEU A 112 -7.08 -8.72 -15.17
C LEU A 112 -5.89 -9.63 -15.48
N ASP A 113 -5.74 -10.03 -16.75
CA ASP A 113 -4.48 -10.52 -17.30
C ASP A 113 -3.59 -9.35 -17.74
N TRP A 114 -2.36 -9.63 -18.17
CA TRP A 114 -1.35 -8.60 -18.46
C TRP A 114 -1.73 -7.59 -19.54
N GLU A 115 -2.59 -7.98 -20.47
CA GLU A 115 -2.99 -7.17 -21.64
C GLU A 115 -4.37 -6.53 -21.46
N ASP A 116 -5.08 -6.85 -20.37
CA ASP A 116 -6.41 -6.33 -20.13
C ASP A 116 -6.37 -4.86 -19.70
N SER A 117 -7.37 -4.11 -20.14
CA SER A 117 -7.57 -2.73 -19.71
C SER A 117 -8.16 -2.69 -18.30
N LEU A 118 -7.75 -1.69 -17.52
CA LEU A 118 -8.34 -1.44 -16.20
C LEU A 118 -9.84 -1.11 -16.33
N PRO A 119 -10.67 -1.43 -15.32
CA PRO A 119 -12.08 -1.05 -15.29
C PRO A 119 -12.24 0.48 -15.34
N ASP A 120 -12.90 0.98 -16.38
CA ASP A 120 -13.02 2.42 -16.66
C ASP A 120 -13.61 3.22 -15.50
N ARG A 121 -14.66 2.68 -14.87
CA ARG A 121 -15.35 3.33 -13.73
C ARG A 121 -14.37 3.52 -12.57
N ASP A 122 -13.73 2.45 -12.15
CA ASP A 122 -12.83 2.43 -11.00
C ASP A 122 -11.57 3.26 -11.27
N LEU A 123 -11.02 3.21 -12.48
CA LEU A 123 -9.90 4.05 -12.86
C LEU A 123 -10.27 5.53 -12.87
N ALA A 124 -11.45 5.89 -13.39
CA ALA A 124 -11.92 7.28 -13.40
C ALA A 124 -12.12 7.83 -11.98
N LEU A 125 -12.75 7.04 -11.10
CA LEU A 125 -12.93 7.39 -9.69
C LEU A 125 -11.58 7.54 -8.97
N ALA A 126 -10.66 6.61 -9.20
CA ALA A 126 -9.32 6.65 -8.59
C ALA A 126 -8.50 7.86 -9.07
N ASP A 127 -8.54 8.16 -10.37
CA ASP A 127 -7.87 9.32 -10.95
C ASP A 127 -8.47 10.64 -10.44
N GLU A 128 -9.80 10.76 -10.36
CA GLU A 128 -10.46 11.92 -9.79
C GLU A 128 -10.09 12.13 -8.32
N ALA A 129 -10.20 11.08 -7.50
CA ALA A 129 -9.83 11.14 -6.09
C ALA A 129 -8.36 11.56 -5.92
N SER A 130 -7.45 10.96 -6.68
CA SER A 130 -6.02 11.29 -6.64
C SER A 130 -5.74 12.72 -7.08
N ARG A 131 -6.40 13.21 -8.13
CA ARG A 131 -6.26 14.60 -8.57
C ARG A 131 -6.75 15.60 -7.54
N ASN A 132 -7.80 15.28 -6.80
CA ASN A 132 -8.42 16.18 -5.83
C ASN A 132 -7.84 16.04 -4.42
N ALA A 133 -6.95 15.08 -4.18
CA ALA A 133 -6.30 14.88 -2.90
C ALA A 133 -5.31 16.02 -2.59
N ASP A 134 -5.21 16.38 -1.31
CA ASP A 134 -4.11 17.18 -0.78
C ASP A 134 -3.03 16.30 -0.11
N LEU A 135 -3.35 15.03 0.14
CA LEU A 135 -2.42 14.01 0.62
C LEU A 135 -2.71 12.65 -0.01
N SER A 136 -1.70 12.06 -0.67
CA SER A 136 -1.72 10.66 -1.11
C SER A 136 -0.76 9.84 -0.26
N ILE A 137 -1.22 8.67 0.20
CA ILE A 137 -0.42 7.74 0.99
C ILE A 137 -0.41 6.39 0.29
N THR A 138 0.76 5.88 -0.07
CA THR A 138 0.89 4.55 -0.68
C THR A 138 1.37 3.54 0.36
N LEU A 139 0.69 2.40 0.47
CA LEU A 139 1.00 1.34 1.43
C LEU A 139 1.28 0.03 0.70
N GLY A 140 2.48 -0.54 0.88
CA GLY A 140 2.78 -1.90 0.43
C GLY A 140 2.71 -2.09 -1.09
N THR A 141 3.12 -1.09 -1.86
CA THR A 141 3.15 -1.13 -3.34
C THR A 141 4.48 -0.61 -3.87
N SER A 142 5.05 -1.30 -4.86
CA SER A 142 6.28 -0.85 -5.55
C SER A 142 6.00 0.22 -6.62
N LEU A 143 4.73 0.52 -6.89
CA LEU A 143 4.26 1.53 -7.86
C LEU A 143 4.74 1.29 -9.31
N GLN A 144 5.11 0.05 -9.65
CA GLN A 144 5.69 -0.25 -10.97
C GLN A 144 4.65 -0.37 -12.08
N ILE A 145 3.47 -0.91 -11.76
CA ILE A 145 2.37 -1.16 -12.70
C ILE A 145 1.69 0.15 -13.05
N ARG A 146 1.39 0.35 -14.34
CA ARG A 146 0.69 1.54 -14.85
C ARG A 146 -0.71 1.13 -15.34
N PRO A 147 -1.71 2.02 -15.24
CA PRO A 147 -1.63 3.39 -14.71
C PRO A 147 -1.70 3.48 -13.17
N SER A 148 -2.07 2.42 -12.46
CA SER A 148 -2.30 2.39 -11.02
C SER A 148 -1.17 3.01 -10.18
N GLY A 149 0.08 2.63 -10.42
CA GLY A 149 1.25 3.15 -9.72
C GLY A 149 1.55 4.63 -10.00
N ASN A 150 0.97 5.23 -11.04
CA ASN A 150 1.16 6.66 -11.34
C ASN A 150 0.09 7.56 -10.68
N LEU A 151 -1.02 6.99 -10.20
CA LEU A 151 -2.12 7.75 -9.59
C LEU A 151 -1.65 8.65 -8.42
N PRO A 152 -0.76 8.21 -7.50
CA PRO A 152 -0.30 9.08 -6.41
C PRO A 152 0.48 10.32 -6.88
N LEU A 153 1.01 10.32 -8.11
CA LEU A 153 1.67 11.48 -8.69
C LEU A 153 0.68 12.55 -9.16
N ALA A 154 -0.59 12.20 -9.39
CA ALA A 154 -1.62 13.17 -9.73
C ALA A 154 -1.81 14.21 -8.61
N THR A 155 -1.73 13.76 -7.36
CA THR A 155 -1.74 14.57 -6.14
C THR A 155 -0.60 15.59 -6.13
N LYS A 156 0.65 15.13 -6.40
CA LYS A 156 1.83 16.00 -6.48
C LYS A 156 1.69 17.08 -7.56
N ARG A 157 1.08 16.76 -8.70
CA ARG A 157 0.86 17.73 -9.80
C ARG A 157 -0.07 18.87 -9.40
N ARG A 158 -0.91 18.69 -8.38
CA ARG A 158 -1.83 19.70 -7.86
C ARG A 158 -1.30 20.39 -6.59
N GLY A 159 -0.05 20.16 -6.21
CA GLY A 159 0.57 20.73 -5.02
C GLY A 159 0.28 19.98 -3.71
N GLY A 160 -0.44 18.85 -3.78
CA GLY A 160 -0.60 17.96 -2.63
C GLY A 160 0.70 17.22 -2.27
N ARG A 161 0.69 16.53 -1.13
CA ARG A 161 1.83 15.76 -0.63
C ARG A 161 1.70 14.27 -0.94
N LEU A 162 2.84 13.59 -1.05
CA LEU A 162 2.93 12.14 -1.26
C LEU A 162 3.75 11.49 -0.15
N VAL A 163 3.15 10.53 0.53
CA VAL A 163 3.82 9.66 1.49
C VAL A 163 3.91 8.25 0.91
N ILE A 164 5.09 7.63 1.02
CA ILE A 164 5.31 6.26 0.59
C ILE A 164 5.74 5.41 1.78
N VAL A 165 4.96 4.37 2.08
CA VAL A 165 5.26 3.36 3.09
C VAL A 165 5.48 2.02 2.41
N ASN A 166 6.73 1.58 2.34
CA ASN A 166 7.10 0.32 1.72
C ASN A 166 8.47 -0.15 2.21
N LEU A 167 8.67 -1.47 2.36
CA LEU A 167 9.97 -2.04 2.73
C LEU A 167 10.99 -1.95 1.58
N GLN A 168 10.55 -2.19 0.35
CA GLN A 168 11.40 -2.14 -0.84
C GLN A 168 11.34 -0.75 -1.50
N PRO A 169 12.39 -0.37 -2.27
CA PRO A 169 12.33 0.83 -3.11
C PRO A 169 11.12 0.81 -4.05
N THR A 170 10.52 1.97 -4.27
CA THR A 170 9.40 2.14 -5.20
C THR A 170 9.83 2.90 -6.45
N LYS A 171 9.04 2.78 -7.52
CA LYS A 171 9.30 3.50 -8.77
C LYS A 171 9.34 5.02 -8.61
N HIS A 172 8.67 5.56 -7.58
CA HIS A 172 8.42 6.99 -7.41
C HIS A 172 9.03 7.57 -6.13
N ASP A 173 9.99 6.88 -5.51
CA ASP A 173 10.60 7.33 -4.25
C ASP A 173 11.04 8.80 -4.30
N ARG A 174 11.68 9.23 -5.39
CA ARG A 174 12.16 10.62 -5.58
C ARG A 174 11.07 11.70 -5.52
N HIS A 175 9.79 11.34 -5.65
CA HIS A 175 8.66 12.27 -5.64
C HIS A 175 7.97 12.37 -4.28
N ALA A 176 8.29 11.48 -3.35
CA ALA A 176 7.70 11.45 -2.02
C ALA A 176 8.21 12.60 -1.15
N ASP A 177 7.29 13.22 -0.42
CA ASP A 177 7.58 14.20 0.64
C ASP A 177 7.99 13.50 1.95
N LEU A 178 7.51 12.28 2.17
CA LEU A 178 7.89 11.42 3.29
C LEU A 178 8.00 9.97 2.82
N ARG A 179 9.13 9.31 3.12
CA ARG A 179 9.35 7.88 2.87
C ARG A 179 9.55 7.15 4.18
N ILE A 180 8.75 6.10 4.41
CA ILE A 180 8.81 5.27 5.60
C ILE A 180 9.13 3.85 5.17
N HIS A 181 10.26 3.32 5.65
CA HIS A 181 10.66 1.94 5.41
C HIS A 181 10.40 1.13 6.67
N GLY A 182 9.22 0.52 6.73
CA GLY A 182 8.78 -0.30 7.86
C GLY A 182 7.57 -1.14 7.50
N TYR A 183 7.22 -2.07 8.39
CA TYR A 183 6.01 -2.87 8.22
C TYR A 183 4.77 -1.97 8.28
N VAL A 184 3.86 -2.14 7.33
CA VAL A 184 2.63 -1.33 7.25
C VAL A 184 1.81 -1.46 8.52
N ASP A 185 1.68 -2.66 9.08
CA ASP A 185 0.94 -2.88 10.34
C ASP A 185 1.51 -2.07 11.50
N GLU A 186 2.84 -2.03 11.64
CA GLU A 186 3.51 -1.27 12.68
C GLU A 186 3.31 0.24 12.49
N VAL A 187 3.45 0.72 11.25
CA VAL A 187 3.22 2.12 10.89
C VAL A 187 1.78 2.53 11.17
N MET A 188 0.80 1.74 10.73
CA MET A 188 -0.62 2.05 10.89
C MET A 188 -1.05 1.94 12.36
N THR A 189 -0.53 0.98 13.12
CA THR A 189 -0.81 0.87 14.57
C THR A 189 -0.34 2.12 15.31
N ARG A 190 0.89 2.57 15.04
CA ARG A 190 1.44 3.79 15.64
C ARG A 190 0.69 5.05 15.17
N LEU A 191 0.34 5.13 13.89
CA LEU A 191 -0.46 6.23 13.34
C LEU A 191 -1.83 6.35 14.03
N MET A 192 -2.56 5.23 14.16
CA MET A 192 -3.86 5.20 14.82
C MET A 192 -3.76 5.61 16.29
N LYS A 193 -2.69 5.19 16.98
CA LYS A 193 -2.39 5.65 18.35
C LYS A 193 -2.19 7.17 18.42
N HIS A 194 -1.43 7.77 17.50
CA HIS A 194 -1.22 9.23 17.46
C HIS A 194 -2.51 10.00 17.11
N LEU A 195 -3.39 9.41 16.31
CA LEU A 195 -4.69 9.96 15.97
C LEU A 195 -5.75 9.75 17.08
N GLY A 196 -5.44 8.97 18.12
CA GLY A 196 -6.39 8.66 19.19
C GLY A 196 -7.57 7.79 18.71
N LEU A 197 -7.33 6.92 17.73
CA LEU A 197 -8.32 6.03 17.16
C LEU A 197 -7.99 4.57 17.49
N GLU A 198 -8.99 3.81 17.92
CA GLU A 198 -8.88 2.37 18.10
C GLU A 198 -9.01 1.64 16.76
N ILE A 199 -8.21 0.59 16.58
CA ILE A 199 -8.36 -0.31 15.43
C ILE A 199 -9.47 -1.31 15.79
N PRO A 200 -10.59 -1.34 15.04
CA PRO A 200 -11.72 -2.20 15.39
C PRO A 200 -11.38 -3.69 15.23
N ALA A 201 -12.04 -4.53 16.02
CA ALA A 201 -12.01 -5.97 15.82
C ALA A 201 -12.73 -6.37 14.52
N TRP A 202 -12.33 -7.50 13.94
CA TRP A 202 -12.94 -8.02 12.72
C TRP A 202 -13.99 -9.09 13.05
N ASP A 203 -15.25 -8.80 12.73
CA ASP A 203 -16.40 -9.68 12.99
C ASP A 203 -16.62 -10.78 11.92
N GLY A 204 -15.67 -10.93 11.00
CA GLY A 204 -15.76 -11.83 9.85
C GLY A 204 -16.23 -11.17 8.55
N PRO A 205 -16.46 -11.95 7.48
CA PRO A 205 -16.81 -11.43 6.16
C PRO A 205 -18.15 -10.67 6.16
N ARG A 206 -18.10 -9.41 5.74
CA ARG A 206 -19.24 -8.52 5.57
C ARG A 206 -19.01 -7.66 4.32
N VAL A 207 -20.06 -7.44 3.54
CA VAL A 207 -20.02 -6.55 2.37
C VAL A 207 -20.75 -5.26 2.73
N LEU A 208 -20.06 -4.12 2.61
CA LEU A 208 -20.67 -2.81 2.75
C LEU A 208 -20.67 -2.10 1.39
N GLU A 209 -21.84 -2.03 0.75
CA GLU A 209 -21.99 -1.43 -0.59
C GLU A 209 -21.85 0.10 -0.58
N LYS A 210 -22.19 0.76 0.54
CA LYS A 210 -22.14 2.22 0.70
C LYS A 210 -21.60 2.61 2.06
N ALA A 211 -20.72 3.61 2.07
CA ALA A 211 -20.16 4.18 3.27
C ALA A 211 -21.27 4.77 4.16
N LEU A 212 -21.15 4.53 5.46
CA LEU A 212 -21.95 5.21 6.47
C LEU A 212 -21.50 6.68 6.59
N PRO A 213 -22.36 7.57 7.12
CA PRO A 213 -21.95 8.92 7.47
C PRO A 213 -20.72 8.91 8.38
N PRO A 214 -19.82 9.91 8.25
CA PRO A 214 -18.60 9.96 9.05
C PRO A 214 -18.94 10.09 10.54
N LEU A 215 -18.25 9.29 11.36
CA LEU A 215 -18.28 9.45 12.82
C LEU A 215 -17.57 10.76 13.22
N PRO A 216 -17.90 11.33 14.40
CA PRO A 216 -17.20 12.50 14.92
C PRO A 216 -15.69 12.23 15.02
N ARG A 217 -14.89 13.22 14.63
CA ARG A 217 -13.42 13.14 14.80
C ARG A 217 -13.08 13.17 16.29
N PRO A 218 -12.01 12.47 16.73
CA PRO A 218 -11.48 12.63 18.07
C PRO A 218 -11.05 14.08 18.31
N PRO A 219 -10.88 14.53 19.57
CA PRO A 219 -10.33 15.85 19.85
C PRO A 219 -8.96 16.01 19.21
N THR A 220 -8.61 17.24 18.82
CA THR A 220 -7.33 17.53 18.15
C THR A 220 -6.16 16.98 18.97
N PRO A 221 -5.37 16.04 18.43
CA PRO A 221 -4.22 15.52 19.13
C PRO A 221 -3.18 16.63 19.30
N LYS A 222 -2.45 16.61 20.41
CA LYS A 222 -1.34 17.53 20.67
C LYS A 222 -0.15 17.17 19.77
N LEU A 223 -0.24 17.52 18.50
CA LEU A 223 0.81 17.36 17.50
C LEU A 223 1.62 18.67 17.42
N GLU A 224 2.35 19.00 18.48
CA GLU A 224 3.26 20.15 18.46
C GLU A 224 4.53 19.85 17.65
N PRO A 225 5.07 20.80 16.87
CA PRO A 225 6.34 20.61 16.19
C PRO A 225 7.42 20.22 17.20
N LYS A 226 8.04 19.04 17.05
CA LYS A 226 9.31 18.77 17.73
C LYS A 226 10.34 19.69 17.08
N GLU A 227 10.76 20.75 17.80
CA GLU A 227 11.83 21.63 17.34
C GLU A 227 13.08 20.80 16.98
N GLU A 228 13.58 20.96 15.76
CA GLU A 228 14.92 20.53 15.40
C GLU A 228 15.91 21.42 16.14
N SER A 229 16.64 20.87 17.10
CA SER A 229 17.73 21.58 17.76
C SER A 229 18.88 21.77 16.76
N PRO A 230 19.29 23.03 16.44
CA PRO A 230 20.40 23.24 15.53
C PRO A 230 21.70 22.92 16.27
N THR A 231 22.30 21.77 15.98
CA THR A 231 23.67 21.48 16.41
C THR A 231 24.62 22.39 15.62
N ARG A 232 24.93 23.57 16.17
CA ARG A 232 26.02 24.42 15.70
C ARG A 232 27.36 23.71 15.97
N ILE A 233 27.88 22.99 14.99
CA ILE A 233 29.30 22.60 14.99
C ILE A 233 30.09 23.76 14.39
N ASN A 234 30.46 24.75 15.20
CA ASN A 234 31.53 25.69 14.87
C ASN A 234 32.85 25.08 15.35
N GLY A 235 33.42 24.19 14.54
CA GLY A 235 34.78 23.70 14.67
C GLY A 235 35.64 24.28 13.55
N SER A 236 36.39 25.33 13.87
CA SER A 236 37.41 25.97 13.03
C SER A 236 38.47 24.95 12.57
N ILE A 237 38.73 24.92 11.25
CA ILE A 237 39.81 24.16 10.62
C ILE A 237 41.15 24.90 10.84
N PRO A 238 42.20 24.28 11.41
CA PRO A 238 43.56 24.77 11.25
C PRO A 238 44.22 24.11 10.03
N ALA A 239 44.86 24.93 9.21
CA ALA A 239 45.68 24.54 8.07
C ALA A 239 46.83 23.59 8.48
N GLY A 240 47.08 22.57 7.65
CA GLY A 240 48.11 21.56 7.90
C GLY A 240 49.55 22.02 7.60
N PRO A 241 50.53 21.11 7.67
CA PRO A 241 51.74 21.24 6.86
C PRO A 241 52.11 19.97 6.07
N LYS A 242 52.39 20.22 4.78
CA LYS A 242 53.43 19.68 3.88
C LYS A 242 53.66 18.15 3.77
N GLN A 243 53.47 17.65 2.56
CA GLN A 243 53.95 16.35 2.06
C GLN A 243 55.43 16.41 1.66
N GLU A 244 56.14 15.29 1.82
CA GLU A 244 57.28 14.83 1.03
C GLU A 244 57.48 13.28 1.24
N PRO A 245 58.21 12.54 0.38
CA PRO A 245 57.57 11.51 -0.44
C PRO A 245 58.14 10.07 -0.32
N CYS A 246 57.45 9.15 -1.00
CA CYS A 246 57.93 7.89 -1.60
C CYS A 246 58.01 6.62 -0.73
N ALA A 247 57.33 5.55 -1.15
CA ALA A 247 57.96 4.27 -1.53
C ALA A 247 56.90 3.25 -1.96
N GLN A 248 57.17 2.58 -3.08
CA GLN A 248 56.44 1.41 -3.57
C GLN A 248 56.70 0.21 -2.66
N HIS A 249 55.67 -0.58 -2.35
CA HIS A 249 55.86 -1.98 -1.97
C HIS A 249 54.70 -2.85 -2.45
N ASN A 250 55.06 -3.84 -3.28
CA ASN A 250 54.28 -5.03 -3.56
C ASN A 250 54.08 -5.84 -2.27
N GLY A 251 52.90 -6.44 -2.09
CA GLY A 251 52.65 -7.38 -1.00
C GLY A 251 51.26 -7.99 -1.08
N SER A 252 51.24 -9.31 -1.23
CA SER A 252 50.08 -10.21 -1.39
C SER A 252 49.30 -10.40 -0.07
N GLU A 253 47.96 -10.49 -0.19
CA GLU A 253 46.92 -11.20 0.62
C GLU A 253 47.14 -11.55 2.12
N PRO A 254 46.10 -11.45 2.99
CA PRO A 254 45.09 -12.53 3.05
C PRO A 254 43.64 -12.14 3.40
N ALA A 255 42.75 -13.09 3.11
CA ALA A 255 41.31 -13.10 3.31
C ALA A 255 40.86 -12.89 4.78
N SER A 256 39.77 -12.13 4.94
CA SER A 256 39.07 -11.95 6.22
C SER A 256 37.94 -12.98 6.40
N PRO A 257 37.64 -13.44 7.64
CA PRO A 257 36.79 -14.60 7.89
C PRO A 257 35.29 -14.27 7.78
N LYS A 258 34.53 -15.24 7.23
CA LYS A 258 33.07 -15.25 7.17
C LYS A 258 32.49 -15.29 8.59
N ARG A 259 31.61 -14.34 8.93
CA ARG A 259 30.84 -14.35 10.17
C ARG A 259 29.57 -15.18 9.98
N GLU A 260 29.38 -16.18 10.84
CA GLU A 260 28.26 -17.12 10.83
C GLU A 260 26.92 -16.42 11.15
N ARG A 261 25.86 -16.90 10.49
CA ARG A 261 24.47 -16.45 10.63
C ARG A 261 23.82 -17.20 11.81
N PRO A 262 23.15 -16.52 12.77
CA PRO A 262 22.38 -17.22 13.79
C PRO A 262 21.18 -17.93 13.14
N THR A 263 20.93 -19.16 13.57
CA THR A 263 19.87 -20.06 13.09
C THR A 263 18.47 -19.50 13.41
N SER A 264 17.60 -19.46 12.40
CA SER A 264 16.17 -19.14 12.58
C SER A 264 15.43 -20.36 13.15
N PRO A 265 14.48 -20.19 14.08
CA PRO A 265 13.63 -21.30 14.53
C PRO A 265 12.63 -21.71 13.42
N ALA A 266 12.38 -23.02 13.33
CA ALA A 266 11.57 -23.66 12.30
C ALA A 266 10.07 -23.26 12.36
N PRO A 267 9.36 -23.23 11.22
CA PRO A 267 7.95 -22.86 11.19
C PRO A 267 7.05 -23.93 11.83
N HIS A 268 6.14 -23.49 12.70
CA HIS A 268 5.10 -24.31 13.29
C HIS A 268 4.12 -24.82 12.21
N ARG A 269 3.85 -26.12 12.24
CA ARG A 269 2.89 -26.82 11.36
C ARG A 269 1.46 -26.49 11.81
N PRO A 270 0.53 -26.09 10.93
CA PRO A 270 -0.87 -25.90 11.31
C PRO A 270 -1.56 -27.26 11.57
N PRO A 271 -2.55 -27.32 12.49
CA PRO A 271 -3.24 -28.56 12.81
C PRO A 271 -4.16 -29.04 11.68
N ASN A 272 -4.28 -30.36 11.55
CA ASN A 272 -5.12 -31.06 10.57
C ASN A 272 -6.61 -30.72 10.79
N TRP A 273 -7.28 -30.28 9.72
CA TRP A 273 -8.74 -30.10 9.71
C TRP A 273 -9.41 -31.44 9.45
N VAL A 274 -10.17 -31.93 10.43
CA VAL A 274 -11.10 -33.06 10.28
C VAL A 274 -12.37 -32.54 9.62
N LYS A 275 -12.80 -33.20 8.53
CA LYS A 275 -14.04 -32.90 7.82
C LYS A 275 -15.25 -33.24 8.70
N ALA A 276 -16.19 -32.30 8.84
CA ALA A 276 -17.58 -32.53 9.18
C ALA A 276 -18.43 -32.16 7.97
#